data_AF-A0A6N7C9T6-F1
#
_entry.id   AF-A0A6N7C9T6-F1
#
_cell.length_a   1.000
_cell.length_b   1.000
_cell.length_c   1.000
_cell.angle_alpha   90.00
_cell.angle_beta   90.00
_cell.angle_gamma   90.00
#
_symmetry.space_group_name_H-M   'P 1'
#
loop_
_entity.id
_entity.type
_entity.pdbx_description
1 polymer ?
#
loop_
_entity_poly.entity_id
_entity_poly.type
_entity_poly.pdbx_seq_one_letter_code
_entity_poly.pdbx_strand_id
1 'polypeptide(L)' 'MFDAADPDASDRAYRAFDEMVTRCLALGGSITGEHGVGDLKRSYLETMVGTHERGLMRQIKAAFDTAGILNPGRAI' A
#
# COMPACT_ATOMS: atom_id res chain seq x y z
N MET A 1 15.78 2.83 10.37
CA MET A 1 16.86 3.46 9.60
C MET A 1 17.86 2.37 9.25
N PHE A 2 18.20 2.20 7.97
CA PHE A 2 19.13 1.19 7.46
C PHE A 2 19.92 1.80 6.30
N ASP A 3 21.03 1.17 5.91
CA ASP A 3 21.79 1.57 4.72
C ASP A 3 21.12 0.99 3.47
N ALA A 4 20.60 1.87 2.60
CA ALA A 4 19.92 1.47 1.37
C ALA A 4 20.89 1.02 0.26
N ALA A 5 22.20 1.29 0.40
CA ALA A 5 23.22 0.79 -0.51
C ALA A 5 23.63 -0.66 -0.18
N ASP A 6 23.29 -1.16 1.01
CA ASP A 6 23.48 -2.55 1.42
C ASP A 6 22.20 -3.36 1.11
N PRO A 7 22.24 -4.30 0.14
CA PRO A 7 21.08 -5.12 -0.22
C PRO A 7 20.57 -5.99 0.94
N ASP A 8 21.44 -6.50 1.80
CA ASP A 8 21.05 -7.37 2.91
C ASP A 8 20.40 -6.54 4.02
N ALA A 9 20.91 -5.33 4.28
CA ALA A 9 20.26 -4.40 5.20
C ALA A 9 18.88 -3.97 4.70
N SER A 10 18.74 -3.76 3.39
CA SER A 10 17.48 -3.42 2.74
C SER A 10 16.45 -4.54 2.86
N ASP A 11 16.83 -5.79 2.57
CA ASP A 11 15.93 -6.96 2.71
C ASP A 11 15.42 -7.11 4.15
N ARG A 12 16.32 -7.06 5.14
CA ARG A 12 15.94 -7.13 6.56
C ARG A 12 14.98 -5.99 6.95
N ALA A 13 15.19 -4.79 6.43
CA ALA A 13 14.33 -3.65 6.71
C ALA A 13 12.93 -3.81 6.11
N TYR A 14 12.81 -4.29 4.87
CA TYR A 14 11.51 -4.55 4.25
C TYR A 14 10.74 -5.65 4.97
N ARG A 15 11.41 -6.72 5.38
CA ARG A 15 10.79 -7.78 6.19
C ARG A 15 10.28 -7.28 7.53
N ALA A 16 11.10 -6.50 8.24
CA ALA A 16 10.68 -5.90 9.52
C ALA A 16 9.48 -4.96 9.34
N PHE A 17 9.44 -4.22 8.24
CA PHE A 17 8.31 -3.36 7.89
C PHE A 17 7.03 -4.17 7.63
N ASP A 18 7.12 -5.25 6.83
CA ASP A 18 5.99 -6.15 6.55
C ASP A 18 5.41 -6.80 7.83
N GLU A 19 6.28 -7.28 8.72
CA GLU A 19 5.87 -7.84 10.02
C GLU A 19 5.16 -6.80 10.88
N MET A 20 5.67 -5.57 10.93
CA MET A 20 5.08 -4.47 11.69
C MET A 20 3.70 -4.10 11.15
N VAL A 21 3.58 -3.91 9.83
CA VAL A 21 2.30 -3.55 9.18
C VAL A 21 1.28 -4.65 9.37
N THR A 22 1.66 -5.91 9.16
CA THR A 22 0.77 -7.06 9.35
C THR A 22 0.21 -7.12 10.77
N ARG A 23 1.05 -6.92 11.80
CA ARG A 23 0.58 -6.86 13.20
C ARG A 23 -0.32 -5.66 13.47
N CYS A 24 0.00 -4.49 12.92
CA CYS A 24 -0.83 -3.29 13.05
C CYS A 24 -2.24 -3.54 12.51
N LEU A 25 -2.35 -4.11 11.30
CA LEU A 25 -3.63 -4.43 10.67
C LEU A 25 -4.40 -5.51 11.43
N ALA A 26 -3.72 -6.53 11.95
CA ALA A 26 -4.35 -7.58 12.76
C ALA A 26 -5.00 -7.04 14.05
N LEU A 27 -4.51 -5.90 14.55
CA LEU A 27 -5.07 -5.20 15.71
C LEU A 27 -6.15 -4.18 15.34
N GLY A 28 -6.58 -4.13 14.07
CA GLY A 28 -7.53 -3.14 13.55
C GLY A 28 -6.94 -1.74 13.33
N GLY A 29 -5.60 -1.64 13.32
CA GLY A 29 -4.90 -0.41 12.98
C GLY A 29 -4.88 -0.13 11.48
N SER A 30 -4.25 0.97 11.09
CA SER A 30 -4.07 1.34 9.69
C SER A 30 -2.73 2.03 9.47
N ILE A 31 -2.31 2.15 8.20
CA ILE A 31 -1.11 2.89 7.80
C ILE A 31 -1.48 4.12 6.98
N THR A 32 -0.82 5.25 7.26
CA THR A 32 -1.02 6.50 6.51
C THR A 32 -0.38 6.41 5.12
N GLY A 33 -0.84 7.25 4.19
CA GLY A 33 -0.31 7.33 2.83
C GLY A 33 0.50 8.60 2.62
N GLU A 34 1.59 8.79 3.38
CA GLU A 34 2.52 9.89 3.13
C GLU A 34 3.40 9.60 1.90
N HIS A 35 4.07 10.64 1.37
CA HIS A 35 4.81 10.56 0.11
C HIS A 35 5.85 9.43 0.16
N GLY A 36 5.76 8.47 -0.76
CA GLY A 36 6.59 7.25 -0.81
C GLY A 36 5.95 6.01 -0.17
N VAL A 37 5.06 6.17 0.81
CA VAL A 37 4.32 5.06 1.44
C VAL A 37 3.20 4.57 0.53
N GLY A 38 2.65 5.42 -0.36
CA GLY A 38 1.54 5.06 -1.23
C GLY A 38 1.77 3.81 -2.11
N ASP A 39 2.99 3.59 -2.60
CA ASP A 39 3.33 2.42 -3.41
C ASP A 39 3.48 1.15 -2.55
N LEU A 40 4.13 1.25 -1.38
CA LEU A 40 4.22 0.17 -0.39
C LEU A 40 2.84 -0.21 0.16
N LYS A 41 2.02 0.79 0.50
CA LYS A 41 0.66 0.67 1.05
C LYS A 41 -0.26 -0.14 0.16
N ARG A 42 -0.04 -0.14 -1.15
CA ARG A 42 -0.88 -0.85 -2.11
C ARG A 42 -0.99 -2.34 -1.84
N SER A 43 0.12 -2.96 -1.43
CA SER A 43 0.15 -4.40 -1.10
C SER A 43 -0.74 -4.72 0.12
N TYR A 44 -0.91 -3.76 1.03
CA TYR A 44 -1.69 -3.89 2.27
C TYR A 44 -3.12 -3.36 2.16
N LEU A 45 -3.45 -2.64 1.09
CA LEU A 45 -4.70 -1.89 0.97
C LEU A 45 -5.92 -2.80 1.10
N GLU A 46 -5.91 -3.97 0.46
CA GLU A 46 -7.01 -4.92 0.56
C GLU A 46 -7.17 -5.51 1.96
N THR A 47 -6.08 -5.79 2.66
CA THR A 47 -6.14 -6.25 4.06
C THR A 47 -6.68 -5.15 4.97
N MET A 48 -6.39 -3.89 4.67
CA MET A 48 -6.77 -2.75 5.51
C MET A 48 -8.24 -2.33 5.34
N VAL A 49 -8.78 -2.38 4.11
CA VAL A 49 -10.15 -1.91 3.79
C VAL A 49 -11.11 -3.03 3.40
N GLY A 50 -10.59 -4.23 3.15
CA GLY A 50 -11.34 -5.36 2.63
C GLY A 50 -11.61 -5.29 1.14
N THR A 51 -11.96 -6.45 0.57
CA THR A 51 -12.21 -6.63 -0.86
C THR A 51 -13.38 -5.78 -1.37
N HIS A 52 -14.43 -5.60 -0.56
CA HIS A 52 -15.62 -4.84 -0.96
C HIS A 52 -15.31 -3.35 -1.15
N GLU A 53 -14.69 -2.72 -0.15
CA GLU A 53 -14.33 -1.30 -0.22
C GLU A 53 -13.28 -1.05 -1.31
N ARG A 54 -12.33 -1.98 -1.49
CA ARG A 54 -11.38 -1.94 -2.61
C ARG A 54 -12.08 -2.03 -3.97
N GLY A 55 -13.11 -2.86 -4.08
CA GLY A 55 -13.96 -2.93 -5.26
C GLY A 55 -14.68 -1.61 -5.55
N LEU A 56 -15.23 -0.97 -4.51
CA LEU A 56 -15.88 0.33 -4.64
C LEU A 56 -14.90 1.42 -5.10
N MET A 57 -13.70 1.47 -4.54
CA MET A 57 -12.65 2.42 -4.97
C MET A 57 -12.31 2.26 -6.46
N ARG A 58 -12.20 1.01 -6.95
CA ARG A 58 -12.00 0.72 -8.38
C ARG A 58 -13.16 1.19 -9.24
N GLN A 59 -14.40 0.99 -8.80
CA GLN A 59 -15.59 1.44 -9.53
C GLN A 59 -15.65 2.96 -9.62
N ILE A 60 -15.36 3.65 -8.52
CA ILE A 60 -15.28 5.12 -8.50
C ILE A 60 -14.24 5.60 -9.51
N LYS A 61 -13.03 5.03 -9.52
CA LYS A 61 -12.02 5.41 -10.51
C LYS A 61 -12.46 5.16 -11.94
N ALA A 62 -13.05 4.00 -12.22
CA ALA A 62 -13.51 3.69 -13.56
C ALA A 62 -14.58 4.68 -14.05
N ALA A 63 -15.39 5.23 -13.14
CA ALA A 63 -16.37 6.26 -13.47
C ALA A 63 -15.74 7.62 -13.84
N PHE A 64 -14.59 7.97 -13.26
CA PHE A 64 -13.93 9.28 -13.47
C PHE A 64 -12.69 9.23 -14.38
N ASP A 65 -12.12 8.06 -14.64
CA ASP A 65 -10.94 7.86 -15.47
C ASP A 65 -11.15 6.76 -16.50
N THR A 66 -12.14 6.95 -17.37
CA THR A 66 -12.48 6.01 -18.45
C THR A 66 -11.29 5.76 -19.39
N ALA A 67 -10.37 6.72 -19.52
CA ALA A 67 -9.17 6.62 -20.35
C ALA A 67 -7.96 6.01 -19.62
N GLY A 68 -8.04 5.79 -18.31
CA GLY A 68 -6.94 5.23 -17.52
C GLY A 68 -5.72 6.15 -17.38
N ILE A 69 -5.86 7.45 -17.60
CA ILE A 69 -4.75 8.42 -17.64
C ILE A 69 -4.45 9.05 -16.27
N LEU A 70 -5.37 8.95 -15.33
CA LEU A 70 -5.19 9.52 -14.00
C LEU A 70 -4.33 8.56 -13.15
N ASN A 71 -3.03 8.84 -13.14
CA ASN A 71 -2.02 8.16 -12.34
C ASN A 71 -2.01 6.63 -12.59
N PRO A 72 -1.70 6.20 -13.83
CA PRO A 72 -1.77 4.80 -14.23
C PRO A 72 -0.88 3.93 -13.36
N GLY A 73 -1.45 2.83 -12.86
CA GLY A 73 -0.74 1.95 -11.95
C GLY A 73 -0.34 2.63 -10.65
N ARG A 74 -1.05 3.67 -10.19
CA ARG A 74 -0.95 4.29 -8.85
C ARG A 74 -2.34 4.55 -8.28
N ALA A 75 -2.41 4.71 -6.96
CA ALA A 75 -3.61 5.08 -6.19
C ALA A 75 -4.77 4.06 -6.08
N ILE A 76 -4.69 2.85 -6.67
CA ILE A 76 -5.71 1.77 -6.59
C ILE A 76 -5.10 0.36 -6.69
#